data_AF-A0A1F9U141-F1
#
_entry.id   AF-A0A1F9U141-F1
#
_cell.length_a   1.000
_cell.length_b   1.000
_cell.length_c   1.000
_cell.angle_alpha   90.00
_cell.angle_beta   90.00
_cell.angle_gamma   90.00
#
_symmetry.space_group_name_H-M   'P 1'
#
loop_
_entity.id
_entity.type
_entity.pdbx_description
1 polymer ?
#
loop_
_entity_poly.entity_id
_entity_poly.type
_entity_poly.pdbx_seq_one_letter_code
_entity_poly.pdbx_strand_id
1 'polypeptide(L)'
;MRRRAMKRIKAAGKLLILIGLISVTPRRIFTPNGDGVNDTISIRVQASGSNLRGRIFSLTGRIVAELAFQPPDTLSWNGLDIDGSPAPKGIYIYQIDAGTEKLRGTVVLAR
;
A
#
# COMPACT_ATOMS: atom_id res chain seq x y z
N MET A 1 -21.61 -9.81 -1.70
CA MET A 1 -20.51 -8.83 -1.63
C MET A 1 -20.83 -7.81 -0.53
N ARG A 2 -20.27 -7.95 0.68
CA ARG A 2 -20.63 -7.08 1.83
C ARG A 2 -19.90 -5.75 1.71
N ARG A 3 -20.57 -4.72 1.18
CA ARG A 3 -20.11 -3.32 1.31
C ARG A 3 -20.25 -2.95 2.79
N ARG A 4 -19.14 -2.86 3.54
CA ARG A 4 -19.15 -2.27 4.88
C ARG A 4 -19.43 -0.77 4.70
N ALA A 5 -20.67 -0.36 4.96
CA ALA A 5 -21.03 1.05 5.02
C ALA A 5 -20.23 1.72 6.13
N MET A 6 -19.52 2.78 5.77
CA MET A 6 -18.73 3.60 6.69
C MET A 6 -19.71 4.40 7.56
N LYS A 7 -19.80 4.05 8.85
CA LYS A 7 -20.67 4.73 9.82
C LYS A 7 -20.08 6.13 10.08
N ARG A 8 -20.76 7.18 9.62
CA ARG A 8 -20.40 8.57 9.94
C ARG A 8 -20.68 8.82 11.42
N ILE A 9 -19.66 8.75 12.26
CA ILE A 9 -19.75 9.16 13.67
C ILE A 9 -19.25 10.62 13.72
N LYS A 10 -20.17 11.56 13.98
CA LYS A 10 -19.81 12.94 14.35
C LYS A 10 -19.28 12.91 15.78
N ALA A 11 -17.97 12.97 15.95
CA ALA A 11 -17.34 13.34 17.22
C ALA A 11 -16.76 14.77 17.06
N ALA A 12 -16.81 15.55 18.14
CA ALA A 12 -16.50 16.97 18.17
C ALA A 12 -15.18 17.34 17.46
N GLY A 13 -15.23 18.34 16.57
CA GLY A 13 -14.09 19.18 16.14
C GLY A 13 -12.91 18.54 15.40
N LYS A 14 -12.82 17.21 15.26
CA LYS A 14 -11.72 16.55 14.55
C LYS A 14 -12.26 15.93 13.25
N LEU A 15 -11.80 16.43 12.11
CA LEU A 15 -12.06 15.78 10.83
C LEU A 15 -11.45 14.38 10.89
N LEU A 16 -12.30 13.35 10.98
CA LEU A 16 -11.84 11.97 10.85
C LEU A 16 -11.39 11.78 9.40
N ILE A 17 -10.08 11.80 9.18
CA ILE A 17 -9.50 11.26 7.96
C ILE A 17 -9.78 9.76 8.03
N LEU A 18 -10.53 9.21 7.10
CA LEU A 18 -10.77 7.77 7.00
C LEU A 18 -10.01 7.25 5.79
N ILE A 19 -9.26 6.16 5.99
CA ILE A 19 -8.62 5.41 4.90
C ILE A 19 -9.33 4.07 4.71
N GLY A 20 -9.68 3.75 3.46
CA GLY A 20 -10.30 2.48 3.08
C GLY A 20 -9.50 1.80 1.96
N LEU A 21 -9.27 0.50 2.09
CA LEU A 21 -8.68 -0.30 1.01
C LEU A 21 -9.73 -0.52 -0.09
N ILE A 22 -9.41 -0.14 -1.33
CA ILE A 22 -10.22 -0.46 -2.51
C ILE A 22 -9.74 -1.78 -3.12
N SER A 23 -8.45 -1.87 -3.46
CA SER A 23 -7.88 -3.06 -4.10
C SER A 23 -6.37 -3.19 -3.88
N VAL A 24 -5.90 -4.42 -4.02
CA VAL A 24 -4.48 -4.78 -4.14
C VAL A 24 -4.36 -5.63 -5.40
N THR A 25 -3.59 -5.15 -6.38
CA THR A 25 -3.46 -5.77 -7.70
C THR A 25 -2.00 -5.90 -8.08
N PRO A 26 -1.51 -7.10 -8.44
CA PRO A 26 -2.18 -8.41 -8.33
C PRO A 26 -2.59 -8.79 -6.91
N ARG A 27 -3.37 -9.87 -6.77
CA ARG A 27 -3.82 -10.34 -5.45
C ARG A 27 -2.63 -10.86 -4.64
N ARG A 28 -2.06 -10.01 -3.79
CA ARG A 28 -1.06 -10.30 -2.75
C ARG A 28 0.33 -10.75 -3.24
N ILE A 29 0.49 -11.30 -4.44
CA ILE A 29 1.76 -11.79 -4.96
C ILE A 29 2.07 -11.15 -6.29
N PHE A 30 3.32 -10.72 -6.48
CA PHE A 30 3.81 -10.11 -7.71
C PHE A 30 5.23 -10.62 -8.02
N THR A 31 5.61 -10.60 -9.29
CA THR A 31 6.81 -11.23 -9.86
C THR A 31 7.54 -10.24 -10.74
N PRO A 32 8.30 -9.29 -10.17
CA PRO A 32 9.04 -8.27 -10.93
C PRO A 32 10.24 -8.88 -11.68
N ASN A 33 9.96 -9.56 -12.78
CA ASN A 33 10.91 -10.24 -13.67
C ASN A 33 11.04 -9.55 -15.04
N GLY A 34 10.20 -8.55 -15.33
CA GLY A 34 10.22 -7.77 -16.56
C GLY A 34 9.45 -8.37 -17.74
N ASP A 35 8.57 -9.35 -17.49
CA ASP A 35 7.75 -9.99 -18.54
C ASP A 35 6.46 -9.22 -18.86
N GLY A 36 6.18 -8.12 -18.15
CA GLY A 36 4.99 -7.30 -18.28
C GLY A 36 3.78 -7.79 -17.48
N VAL A 37 3.89 -8.93 -16.80
CA VAL A 37 2.82 -9.56 -16.02
C VAL A 37 3.16 -9.54 -14.54
N ASN A 38 2.35 -8.83 -13.75
CA ASN A 38 2.53 -8.75 -12.30
C ASN A 38 3.92 -8.22 -11.87
N ASP A 39 4.54 -7.38 -12.68
CA ASP A 39 5.85 -6.77 -12.37
C ASP A 39 5.77 -5.71 -11.25
N THR A 40 4.57 -5.33 -10.84
CA THR A 40 4.34 -4.29 -9.84
C THR A 40 3.12 -4.66 -9.02
N ILE A 41 3.17 -4.37 -7.73
CA ILE A 41 2.01 -4.38 -6.85
C ILE A 41 1.45 -2.97 -6.74
N SER A 42 0.14 -2.82 -6.93
CA SER A 42 -0.59 -1.56 -6.82
C SER A 42 -1.66 -1.67 -5.74
N ILE A 43 -1.64 -0.73 -4.80
CA ILE A 43 -2.54 -0.65 -3.66
C ILE A 43 -3.38 0.61 -3.85
N ARG A 44 -4.65 0.43 -4.20
CA ARG A 44 -5.60 1.54 -4.35
C ARG A 44 -6.37 1.72 -3.06
N VAL A 45 -6.42 2.95 -2.57
CA VAL A 45 -7.16 3.33 -1.36
C VAL A 45 -8.15 4.44 -1.66
N GLN A 46 -9.04 4.68 -0.72
CA GLN A 46 -9.84 5.88 -0.61
C GLN A 46 -9.42 6.61 0.66
N ALA A 47 -9.00 7.87 0.57
CA ALA A 47 -8.63 8.66 1.74
C ALA A 47 -9.27 10.05 1.72
N SER A 48 -9.72 10.51 2.89
CA SER A 48 -10.27 11.87 3.06
C SER A 48 -9.14 12.83 3.47
N GLY A 49 -8.43 13.44 2.52
CA GLY A 49 -7.27 14.30 2.78
C GLY A 49 -6.01 13.78 2.08
N SER A 50 -5.52 14.53 1.11
CA SER A 50 -4.75 14.04 -0.06
C SER A 50 -3.22 13.92 0.14
N ASN A 51 -2.74 13.49 1.31
CA ASN A 51 -1.30 13.26 1.51
C ASN A 51 -1.04 11.80 1.92
N LEU A 52 -1.10 10.92 0.92
CA LEU A 52 -0.80 9.49 1.09
C LEU A 52 0.71 9.28 1.05
N ARG A 53 1.23 8.54 2.05
CA ARG A 53 2.62 8.07 2.05
C ARG A 53 2.65 6.58 2.25
N GLY A 54 3.33 5.87 1.36
CA GLY A 54 3.42 4.42 1.41
C GLY A 54 4.84 3.95 1.67
N ARG A 55 4.98 2.89 2.47
CA ARG A 55 6.25 2.21 2.69
C ARG A 55 6.08 0.71 2.69
N ILE A 56 7.14 0.01 2.26
CA ILE A 56 7.31 -1.43 2.38
C ILE A 56 8.30 -1.71 3.50
N PHE A 57 7.95 -2.68 4.35
CA PHE A 57 8.77 -3.16 5.45
C PHE A 57 9.05 -4.65 5.29
N SER A 58 10.25 -5.04 5.69
CA SER A 58 10.59 -6.44 5.97
C SER A 58 9.87 -6.93 7.23
N LEU A 59 9.85 -8.25 7.46
CA LEU A 59 9.26 -8.84 8.67
C LEU A 59 9.97 -8.41 9.97
N THR A 60 11.22 -7.96 9.90
CA THR A 60 11.95 -7.41 11.07
C THR A 60 11.64 -5.93 11.33
N GLY A 61 10.79 -5.30 10.52
CA GLY A 61 10.40 -3.90 10.65
C GLY A 61 11.37 -2.91 9.98
N ARG A 62 12.42 -3.36 9.30
CA ARG A 62 13.27 -2.49 8.47
C ARG A 62 12.48 -1.99 7.26
N ILE A 63 12.60 -0.68 6.96
CA ILE A 63 12.10 -0.08 5.72
C ILE A 63 12.89 -0.64 4.53
N VAL A 64 12.16 -1.11 3.53
CA VAL A 64 12.69 -1.70 2.30
C VAL A 64 12.54 -0.72 1.15
N ALA A 65 11.36 -0.10 1.01
CA ALA A 65 11.07 0.82 -0.08
C ALA A 65 10.03 1.86 0.32
N GLU A 66 10.02 3.00 -0.37
CA GLU A 66 8.87 3.90 -0.41
C GLU A 66 7.97 3.52 -1.60
N LEU A 67 6.65 3.63 -1.43
CA LEU A 67 5.71 3.37 -2.51
C LEU A 67 5.59 4.59 -3.42
N ALA A 68 5.60 4.36 -4.73
CA ALA A 68 5.36 5.41 -5.71
C ALA A 68 3.87 5.77 -5.73
N PHE A 69 3.55 7.06 -5.59
CA PHE A 69 2.18 7.55 -5.69
C PHE A 69 1.76 7.73 -7.16
N GLN A 70 0.54 7.29 -7.47
CA GLN A 70 -0.11 7.42 -8.77
C GLN A 70 -1.57 7.87 -8.59
N PRO A 71 -2.01 8.94 -9.25
CA PRO A 71 -3.41 9.33 -9.24
C PRO A 71 -4.32 8.30 -9.94
N PRO A 72 -5.56 8.08 -9.46
CA PRO A 72 -6.09 8.51 -8.17
C PRO A 72 -5.68 7.54 -7.04
N ASP A 73 -5.23 8.08 -5.91
CA ASP A 73 -5.00 7.41 -4.61
C ASP A 73 -4.44 5.97 -4.69
N THR A 74 -3.49 5.76 -5.60
CA THR A 74 -2.84 4.46 -5.82
C THR A 74 -1.38 4.56 -5.41
N LEU A 75 -0.90 3.58 -4.67
CA LEU A 75 0.51 3.46 -4.29
C LEU A 75 1.07 2.15 -4.81
N SER A 76 2.22 2.19 -5.47
CA SER A 76 2.78 1.03 -6.15
C SER A 76 4.22 0.72 -5.74
N TRP A 77 4.60 -0.55 -5.90
CA TRP A 77 5.95 -1.04 -5.67
C TRP A 77 6.37 -2.01 -6.78
N ASN A 78 7.52 -1.76 -7.36
CA ASN A 78 8.12 -2.54 -8.44
C ASN A 78 9.10 -3.62 -7.94
N GLY A 79 9.22 -3.82 -6.62
CA GLY A 79 10.13 -4.81 -6.05
C GLY A 79 11.57 -4.36 -5.87
N LEU A 80 11.88 -3.07 -6.11
CA LEU A 80 13.19 -2.50 -5.78
C LEU A 80 13.21 -1.96 -4.35
N ASP A 81 14.34 -2.08 -3.68
CA ASP A 81 14.60 -1.43 -2.40
C ASP A 81 14.97 0.05 -2.60
N ILE A 82 15.24 0.74 -1.48
CA ILE A 82 15.57 2.16 -1.45
C ILE A 82 16.88 2.50 -2.17
N ASP A 83 17.77 1.53 -2.35
CA ASP A 83 19.03 1.68 -3.07
C ASP A 83 18.86 1.39 -4.58
N GLY A 84 17.62 1.11 -5.02
CA GLY A 84 17.30 0.71 -6.39
C GLY A 84 17.70 -0.72 -6.72
N SER A 85 18.15 -1.49 -5.72
CA SER A 85 18.50 -2.89 -5.89
C SER A 85 17.25 -3.75 -5.77
N PRO A 86 17.18 -4.90 -6.44
CA PRO A 86 16.03 -5.76 -6.28
C PRO A 86 15.92 -6.33 -4.86
N ALA A 87 14.75 -6.18 -4.26
CA ALA A 87 14.48 -6.75 -2.94
C ALA A 87 14.49 -8.29 -3.00
N PRO A 88 14.92 -8.97 -1.91
CA PRO A 88 14.85 -10.42 -1.81
C PRO A 88 13.43 -10.98 -2.00
N LYS A 89 13.33 -12.24 -2.44
CA LYS A 89 12.04 -12.94 -2.39
C LYS A 89 11.57 -13.08 -0.95
N GLY A 90 10.27 -12.89 -0.71
CA GLY A 90 9.73 -13.01 0.65
C GLY A 90 8.41 -12.29 0.87
N ILE A 91 7.98 -12.33 2.12
CA ILE A 91 6.80 -11.64 2.61
C ILE A 91 7.21 -10.27 3.14
N TYR A 92 6.47 -9.25 2.71
CA TYR A 92 6.65 -7.87 3.11
C TYR A 92 5.35 -7.29 3.66
N ILE A 93 5.47 -6.25 4.48
CA ILE A 93 4.34 -5.49 5.01
C ILE A 93 4.30 -4.15 4.27
N TYR A 94 3.17 -3.83 3.65
CA TYR A 94 2.93 -2.46 3.19
C TYR A 94 2.19 -1.66 4.27
N GLN A 95 2.55 -0.39 4.42
CA GLN A 95 1.82 0.58 5.24
C GLN A 95 1.54 1.82 4.40
N ILE A 96 0.30 2.29 4.43
CA ILE A 96 -0.12 3.56 3.83
C ILE A 96 -0.58 4.48 4.96
N ASP A 97 0.11 5.59 5.13
CA ASP A 97 -0.23 6.65 6.07
C ASP A 97 -1.13 7.68 5.36
N ALA A 98 -2.27 8.02 5.99
CA ALA A 98 -3.18 9.09 5.58
C ALA A 98 -3.46 10.01 6.79
N GLY A 99 -2.59 11.00 6.98
CA GLY A 99 -2.62 11.83 8.18
C GLY A 99 -2.34 11.00 9.44
N THR A 100 -3.33 10.90 10.34
CA THR A 100 -3.21 10.08 11.57
C THR A 100 -3.62 8.63 11.39
N GLU A 101 -4.29 8.29 10.28
CA GLU A 101 -4.73 6.93 10.00
C GLU A 101 -3.68 6.14 9.23
N LYS A 102 -3.69 4.83 9.45
CA LYS A 102 -2.78 3.90 8.78
C LYS A 102 -3.52 2.68 8.27
N LEU A 103 -3.23 2.30 7.03
CA LEU A 103 -3.68 1.06 6.44
C LEU A 103 -2.49 0.13 6.24
N ARG A 104 -2.61 -1.13 6.66
CA ARG A 104 -1.54 -2.13 6.55
C ARG A 104 -2.05 -3.40 5.89
N GLY A 105 -1.13 -4.12 5.25
CA GLY A 105 -1.34 -5.47 4.78
C GLY A 105 -0.03 -6.11 4.38
N THR A 106 -0.12 -7.29 3.78
CA THR A 106 1.06 -8.06 3.35
C THR A 106 1.08 -8.25 1.85
N VAL A 107 2.28 -8.31 1.28
CA VAL A 107 2.54 -8.68 -0.11
C VAL A 107 3.68 -9.70 -0.17
N VAL A 108 3.66 -10.56 -1.17
CA VAL A 108 4.70 -11.55 -1.47
C VAL A 108 5.42 -11.12 -2.74
N LEU A 109 6.73 -11.02 -2.67
CA LEU A 109 7.61 -10.87 -3.83
C LEU A 109 8.18 -12.25 -4.16
N ALA A 110 7.94 -12.74 -5.39
CA ALA A 110 8.23 -14.12 -5.79
C ALA A 110 9.10 -14.27 -7.05
N ARG A 111 9.84 -13.24 -7.43
CA ARG A 111 10.79 -13.29 -8.55
C ARG A 111 11.99 -14.21 -8.27
#